data_AF-A0A359M196-F1
#
_entry.id   AF-A0A359M196-F1
#
_cell.length_a   1.000
_cell.length_b   1.000
_cell.length_c   1.000
_cell.angle_alpha   90.00
_cell.angle_beta   90.00
_cell.angle_gamma   90.00
#
_symmetry.space_group_name_H-M   'P 1'
#
loop_
_entity.id
_entity.type
_entity.pdbx_description
1 polymer ?
#
loop_
_entity_poly.entity_id
_entity_poly.type
_entity_poly.pdbx_seq_one_letter_code
_entity_poly.pdbx_strand_id
1 'polypeptide(L)'
;MREANPDQHRRALTQSQSSSKCDRVCFPAPPRGEEHSLPEKGLTMRKIKAAVIGAGFMGRVHTEAIRRVGHVEVAVMAAQTEREAQGIARAIGIDRFTGDYSTVLSDPAIEAVHVCTPNALHYPVAKAALEA
;
A
#
# COMPACT_ATOMS: atom_id res chain seq x y z
N MET A 1 25.90 57.79 44.72
CA MET A 1 26.52 56.79 45.61
C MET A 1 26.10 55.41 45.10
N ARG A 2 27.02 54.72 44.41
CA ARG A 2 27.09 53.28 44.01
C ARG A 2 25.92 52.64 43.24
N GLU A 3 26.28 52.19 42.03
CA GLU A 3 25.58 51.29 41.10
C GLU A 3 25.31 49.89 41.69
N ALA A 4 24.24 49.23 41.21
CA ALA A 4 24.17 47.77 41.12
C ALA A 4 23.17 47.34 40.02
N ASN A 5 23.67 46.43 39.18
CA ASN A 5 23.19 45.90 37.89
C ASN A 5 21.94 44.97 38.00
N PRO A 6 20.98 44.96 37.04
CA PRO A 6 19.71 44.21 37.16
C PRO A 6 19.76 42.69 36.83
N ASP A 7 20.94 42.09 36.61
CA ASP A 7 21.07 40.75 36.00
C ASP A 7 21.21 39.54 36.94
N GLN A 8 20.69 39.58 38.18
CA GLN A 8 20.96 38.53 39.18
C GLN A 8 19.77 37.83 39.84
N HIS A 9 18.59 37.81 39.21
CA HIS A 9 17.45 37.01 39.71
C HIS A 9 16.78 36.13 38.64
N ARG A 10 17.54 35.20 38.03
CA ARG A 10 17.00 33.89 37.57
C ARG A 10 18.06 32.93 37.04
N ARG A 11 18.95 32.45 37.91
CA ARG A 11 19.73 31.23 37.64
C ARG A 11 19.86 30.43 38.93
N ALA A 12 19.14 29.31 38.99
CA ALA A 12 19.45 28.08 39.74
C ALA A 12 18.16 27.33 40.13
N LEU A 13 17.47 26.73 39.16
CA LEU A 13 16.53 25.63 39.43
C LEU A 13 16.34 24.87 38.11
N THR A 14 17.31 24.05 37.71
CA THR A 14 17.11 22.88 36.82
C THR A 14 18.42 22.10 36.62
N GLN A 15 18.92 21.48 37.69
CA GLN A 15 19.69 20.25 37.56
C GLN A 15 19.28 19.28 38.67
N SER A 16 18.41 18.33 38.33
CA SER A 16 18.36 17.04 39.00
C SER A 16 18.05 15.99 37.94
N GLN A 17 19.08 15.18 37.66
CA GLN A 17 19.05 14.08 36.73
C GLN A 17 18.10 12.98 37.24
N SER A 18 17.28 12.41 36.36
CA SER A 18 16.98 10.98 36.42
C SER A 18 16.70 10.46 35.01
N SER A 19 17.72 9.83 34.47
CA SER A 19 17.70 8.81 33.43
C SER A 19 16.34 8.12 33.19
N SER A 20 15.70 8.44 32.06
CA SER A 20 14.93 7.46 31.30
C SER A 20 15.25 7.69 29.83
N LYS A 21 16.35 7.06 29.44
CA LYS A 21 16.82 6.83 28.09
C LYS A 21 15.63 6.53 27.18
N CYS A 22 15.13 7.53 26.43
CA CYS A 22 14.20 7.27 25.34
C CYS A 22 15.05 6.81 24.15
N ASP A 23 15.57 5.58 24.27
CA ASP A 23 16.08 4.79 23.16
C ASP A 23 14.88 4.44 22.28
N ARG A 24 14.28 5.43 21.60
CA ARG A 24 13.25 5.16 20.61
C ARG A 24 13.94 4.80 19.32
N VAL A 25 14.37 3.54 19.33
CA VAL A 25 14.83 2.70 18.24
C VAL A 25 14.38 3.26 16.89
N CYS A 26 15.28 3.94 16.19
CA CYS A 26 15.15 4.10 14.75
C CYS A 26 15.37 2.70 14.18
N PHE A 27 14.30 1.94 13.98
CA PHE A 27 14.40 0.70 13.23
C PHE A 27 14.92 1.08 11.85
N PRO A 28 16.13 0.63 11.45
CA PRO A 28 16.55 0.81 10.07
C PRO A 28 15.50 0.15 9.18
N ALA A 29 15.18 0.79 8.05
CA ALA A 29 14.38 0.16 7.02
C ALA A 29 14.96 -1.25 6.78
N PRO A 30 14.12 -2.30 6.72
CA PRO A 30 14.62 -3.64 6.45
C PRO A 30 15.48 -3.58 5.19
N PRO A 31 16.63 -4.29 5.15
CA PRO A 31 17.42 -4.37 3.93
C PRO A 31 16.45 -4.77 2.81
N ARG A 32 16.46 -4.00 1.71
CA ARG A 32 15.73 -4.39 0.50
C ARG A 32 16.13 -5.83 0.23
N GLY A 33 15.17 -6.75 0.39
CA GLY A 33 15.40 -8.17 0.22
C GLY A 33 16.14 -8.37 -1.09
N GLU A 34 17.14 -9.25 -1.06
CA GLU A 34 17.94 -9.65 -2.21
C GLU A 34 17.09 -9.64 -3.47
N GLU A 35 17.49 -8.80 -4.42
CA GLU A 35 16.92 -8.79 -5.75
C GLU A 35 17.09 -10.20 -6.32
N HIS A 36 16.06 -11.03 -6.15
CA HIS A 36 15.92 -12.24 -6.93
C HIS A 36 15.68 -11.76 -8.36
N SER A 37 16.78 -11.57 -9.08
CA SER A 37 16.79 -11.31 -10.50
C SER A 37 16.08 -12.47 -11.17
N LEU A 38 14.81 -12.26 -11.50
CA LEU A 38 14.07 -13.19 -12.33
C LEU A 38 14.83 -13.31 -13.67
N PRO A 39 14.92 -14.52 -14.24
CA PRO A 39 15.71 -14.74 -15.44
C PRO A 39 15.19 -13.84 -16.56
N GLU A 40 16.07 -13.01 -17.13
CA GLU A 40 15.78 -12.14 -18.27
C GLU A 40 15.51 -12.99 -19.51
N LYS A 41 14.33 -13.60 -19.57
CA LYS A 41 13.77 -14.09 -20.83
C LYS A 41 13.34 -12.86 -21.60
N GLY A 42 14.06 -12.60 -22.70
CA GLY A 42 13.74 -11.54 -23.65
C GLY A 42 12.25 -11.55 -23.99
N LEU A 43 11.52 -10.60 -23.40
CA LEU A 43 10.12 -10.37 -23.65
C LEU A 43 10.03 -8.91 -24.06
N THR A 44 9.47 -8.66 -25.24
CA THR A 44 8.87 -7.36 -25.53
C THR A 44 8.07 -6.95 -24.30
N MET A 45 8.36 -5.76 -23.75
CA MET A 45 7.92 -5.31 -22.42
C MET A 45 6.38 -5.17 -22.35
N ARG A 46 5.66 -6.30 -22.33
CA ARG A 46 4.22 -6.36 -22.15
C ARG A 46 3.94 -6.06 -20.69
N LYS A 47 3.06 -5.09 -20.45
CA LYS A 47 2.61 -4.79 -19.09
C LYS A 47 1.81 -5.97 -18.57
N ILE A 48 2.13 -6.40 -17.35
CA ILE A 48 1.37 -7.44 -16.64
C ILE A 48 -0.01 -6.86 -16.36
N LYS A 49 -1.07 -7.59 -16.73
CA LYS A 49 -2.43 -7.18 -16.42
C LYS A 49 -2.82 -7.67 -15.03
N ALA A 50 -2.95 -6.72 -14.10
CA ALA A 50 -3.36 -6.98 -12.73
C ALA A 50 -4.84 -6.64 -12.51
N ALA A 51 -5.51 -7.44 -11.71
CA ALA A 51 -6.84 -7.15 -11.19
C ALA A 51 -6.78 -6.72 -9.73
N VAL A 52 -7.69 -5.86 -9.30
CA VAL A 52 -7.85 -5.47 -7.89
C VAL A 52 -9.21 -5.94 -7.40
N ILE A 53 -9.22 -6.85 -6.42
CA ILE A 53 -10.43 -7.36 -5.79
C ILE A 53 -10.62 -6.68 -4.43
N GLY A 54 -11.61 -5.81 -4.34
CA GLY A 54 -11.90 -4.97 -3.19
C GLY A 54 -11.64 -3.50 -3.52
N ALA A 55 -12.72 -2.73 -3.65
CA ALA A 55 -12.66 -1.32 -4.07
C ALA A 55 -12.61 -0.32 -2.88
N GLY A 56 -12.42 -0.81 -1.66
CA GLY A 56 -12.26 0.00 -0.46
C GLY A 56 -10.95 0.81 -0.43
N PHE A 57 -10.58 1.32 0.75
CA PHE A 57 -9.37 2.13 0.94
C PHE A 57 -8.11 1.46 0.38
N MET A 58 -7.88 0.19 0.72
CA MET A 58 -6.69 -0.55 0.26
C MET A 58 -6.67 -0.77 -1.25
N GLY A 59 -7.84 -0.99 -1.88
CA GLY A 59 -7.93 -1.11 -3.33
C GLY A 59 -7.39 0.14 -4.05
N ARG A 60 -7.75 1.33 -3.56
CA ARG A 60 -7.26 2.61 -4.11
C ARG A 60 -5.75 2.76 -3.94
N VAL A 61 -5.25 2.48 -2.74
CA VAL A 61 -3.81 2.58 -2.42
C VAL A 61 -3.00 1.64 -3.30
N HIS A 62 -3.47 0.40 -3.48
CA HIS A 62 -2.81 -0.59 -4.33
C HIS A 62 -2.83 -0.17 -5.80
N THR A 63 -3.96 0.32 -6.32
CA THR A 63 -4.01 0.83 -7.70
C THR A 63 -2.98 1.93 -7.94
N GLU A 64 -2.87 2.89 -7.03
CA GLU A 64 -1.90 3.98 -7.14
C GLU A 64 -0.45 3.50 -7.01
N ALA A 65 -0.19 2.49 -6.16
CA ALA A 65 1.12 1.87 -6.05
C ALA A 65 1.50 1.13 -7.35
N ILE A 66 0.57 0.34 -7.91
CA ILE A 66 0.78 -0.44 -9.15
C ILE A 66 1.10 0.49 -10.32
N ARG A 67 0.40 1.63 -10.43
CA ARG A 67 0.64 2.64 -11.46
C ARG A 67 2.07 3.18 -11.46
N ARG A 68 2.72 3.23 -10.29
CA ARG A 68 4.11 3.71 -10.15
C ARG A 68 5.16 2.69 -10.55
N VAL A 69 4.81 1.39 -10.61
CA VAL A 69 5.73 0.32 -11.02
C VAL A 69 6.05 0.40 -12.52
N GLY A 70 5.16 0.96 -13.34
CA GLY A 70 5.39 1.19 -14.77
C GLY A 70 5.28 -0.05 -15.68
N HIS A 71 5.48 -1.25 -15.14
CA HIS A 71 5.41 -2.53 -15.86
C HIS A 71 4.12 -3.33 -15.61
N VAL A 72 3.16 -2.75 -14.89
CA VAL A 72 1.89 -3.39 -14.53
C VAL A 72 0.74 -2.43 -14.84
N GLU A 73 -0.35 -2.96 -15.37
CA GLU A 73 -1.57 -2.22 -15.67
C GLU A 73 -2.72 -2.81 -14.85
N VAL A 74 -3.50 -1.94 -14.17
CA VAL A 74 -4.73 -2.37 -13.50
C VAL A 74 -5.83 -2.49 -14.54
N ALA A 75 -6.10 -3.71 -14.98
CA ALA A 75 -7.02 -4.01 -16.06
C ALA A 75 -8.48 -4.08 -15.62
N VAL A 76 -8.75 -4.51 -14.39
CA VAL A 76 -10.12 -4.66 -13.86
C VAL A 76 -10.20 -4.42 -12.36
N MET A 77 -11.31 -3.84 -11.92
CA MET A 77 -11.63 -3.65 -10.50
C MET A 77 -12.89 -4.44 -10.13
N ALA A 78 -12.79 -5.32 -9.14
CA ALA A 78 -13.92 -6.03 -8.57
C ALA A 78 -14.28 -5.48 -7.19
N ALA A 79 -15.57 -5.38 -6.90
CA ALA A 79 -16.09 -5.04 -5.57
C ALA A 79 -17.26 -5.96 -5.21
N GLN A 80 -17.84 -5.79 -4.02
CA GLN A 80 -19.00 -6.59 -3.59
C GLN A 80 -20.23 -6.34 -4.46
N THR A 81 -20.36 -5.13 -4.99
CA THR A 81 -21.45 -4.76 -5.90
C THR A 81 -20.90 -4.07 -7.13
N GLU A 82 -21.55 -4.24 -8.28
CA GLU A 82 -21.14 -3.59 -9.52
C GLU A 82 -21.19 -2.06 -9.42
N ARG A 83 -22.19 -1.53 -8.70
CA ARG A 83 -22.32 -0.08 -8.46
C ARG A 83 -21.12 0.49 -7.71
N GLU A 84 -20.66 -0.19 -6.67
CA GLU A 84 -19.47 0.21 -5.92
C GLU A 84 -18.23 0.14 -6.82
N ALA A 85 -18.04 -1.00 -7.49
CA ALA A 85 -16.91 -1.20 -8.42
C ALA A 85 -16.87 -0.10 -9.49
N GLN A 86 -18.01 0.22 -10.10
CA GLN A 86 -18.15 1.27 -11.10
C GLN A 86 -17.78 2.65 -10.54
N GLY A 87 -18.31 3.01 -9.37
CA GLY A 87 -18.08 4.33 -8.78
C GLY A 87 -16.60 4.60 -8.51
N ILE A 88 -15.89 3.59 -8.01
CA ILE A 88 -14.46 3.71 -7.71
C ILE A 88 -13.60 3.56 -8.96
N ALA A 89 -13.93 2.64 -9.86
CA ALA A 89 -13.24 2.48 -11.14
C ALA A 89 -13.29 3.76 -11.97
N ARG A 90 -14.46 4.42 -12.07
CA ARG A 90 -14.58 5.72 -12.74
C ARG A 90 -13.76 6.82 -12.06
N ALA A 91 -13.75 6.87 -10.74
CA ALA A 91 -12.99 7.87 -9.99
C ALA A 91 -11.47 7.73 -10.18
N ILE A 92 -10.99 6.53 -10.47
CA ILE A 92 -9.56 6.22 -10.62
C ILE A 92 -9.18 6.14 -12.10
N GLY A 93 -10.14 6.00 -13.02
CA GLY A 93 -9.91 5.87 -14.47
C GLY A 93 -9.55 4.43 -14.88
N ILE A 94 -10.35 3.47 -14.43
CA ILE A 94 -10.29 2.05 -14.86
C ILE A 94 -11.54 1.76 -15.69
N ASP A 95 -11.36 1.20 -16.88
CA ASP A 95 -12.46 0.99 -17.84
C ASP A 95 -13.31 -0.23 -17.52
N ARG A 96 -12.71 -1.30 -16.99
CA ARG A 96 -13.42 -2.53 -16.63
C ARG A 96 -13.65 -2.62 -15.13
N PHE A 97 -14.89 -2.90 -14.75
CA PHE A 97 -15.29 -3.14 -13.38
C PHE A 97 -16.32 -4.28 -13.32
N THR A 98 -16.41 -4.94 -12.17
CA THR A 98 -17.38 -6.03 -11.97
C THR A 98 -17.80 -6.12 -10.50
N GLY A 99 -19.03 -6.57 -10.26
CA GLY A 99 -19.52 -6.93 -8.92
C GLY A 99 -19.21 -8.37 -8.51
N ASP A 100 -18.60 -9.15 -9.41
CA ASP A 100 -18.31 -10.56 -9.19
C ASP A 100 -16.85 -10.85 -9.51
N TYR A 101 -16.07 -11.17 -8.47
CA TYR A 101 -14.65 -11.46 -8.62
C TYR A 101 -14.39 -12.79 -9.33
N SER A 102 -15.35 -13.72 -9.39
CA SER A 102 -15.17 -14.99 -10.10
C SER A 102 -14.95 -14.76 -11.61
N THR A 103 -15.62 -13.76 -12.18
CA THR A 103 -15.44 -13.33 -13.58
C THR A 103 -14.04 -12.82 -13.87
N VAL A 104 -13.36 -12.27 -12.86
CA VAL A 104 -11.96 -11.84 -12.94
C VAL A 104 -11.02 -13.04 -12.92
N LEU A 105 -11.28 -14.00 -12.03
CA LEU A 105 -10.45 -15.19 -11.89
C LEU A 105 -10.53 -16.10 -13.13
N SER A 106 -11.66 -16.11 -13.84
CA SER A 106 -11.82 -16.86 -15.09
C SER A 106 -11.29 -16.13 -16.34
N ASP A 107 -10.79 -14.89 -16.22
CA ASP A 107 -10.29 -14.12 -17.36
C ASP A 107 -8.82 -14.46 -17.64
N PRO A 108 -8.49 -15.16 -18.77
CA PRO A 108 -7.12 -15.55 -19.08
C PRO A 108 -6.21 -14.37 -19.41
N ALA A 109 -6.76 -13.16 -19.60
CA ALA A 109 -5.97 -11.96 -19.80
C ALA A 109 -5.43 -11.38 -18.48
N ILE A 110 -5.89 -11.83 -17.32
CA ILE A 110 -5.43 -11.37 -16.01
C ILE A 110 -4.30 -12.28 -15.53
N GLU A 111 -3.14 -11.69 -15.25
CA GLU A 111 -1.92 -12.41 -14.87
C GLU A 111 -1.63 -12.30 -13.37
N ALA A 112 -2.19 -11.28 -12.70
CA ALA A 112 -1.99 -11.05 -11.27
C ALA A 112 -3.25 -10.52 -10.60
N VAL A 113 -3.45 -10.85 -9.32
CA VAL A 113 -4.61 -10.43 -8.54
C VAL A 113 -4.17 -9.82 -7.22
N HIS A 114 -4.64 -8.60 -6.94
CA HIS A 114 -4.49 -7.95 -5.64
C HIS A 114 -5.77 -8.14 -4.83
N VAL A 115 -5.68 -8.96 -3.78
CA VAL A 115 -6.78 -9.17 -2.83
C VAL A 115 -6.73 -8.06 -1.79
N CYS A 116 -7.71 -7.16 -1.85
CA CYS A 116 -7.89 -6.00 -0.97
C CYS A 116 -9.26 -6.04 -0.28
N THR A 117 -9.79 -7.24 -0.06
CA THR A 117 -11.07 -7.49 0.61
C THR A 117 -10.92 -7.43 2.14
N PRO A 118 -12.02 -7.24 2.88
CA PRO A 118 -12.00 -7.32 4.34
C PRO A 118 -11.45 -8.67 4.84
N ASN A 119 -10.86 -8.68 6.04
CA ASN A 119 -10.14 -9.84 6.60
C ASN A 119 -10.93 -11.16 6.52
N ALA A 120 -12.25 -11.13 6.72
CA ALA A 120 -13.10 -12.31 6.66
C ALA A 120 -13.17 -12.95 5.26
N LEU A 121 -13.05 -12.15 4.20
CA LEU A 121 -13.13 -12.60 2.80
C LEU A 121 -11.75 -12.75 2.15
N HIS A 122 -10.68 -12.35 2.83
CA HIS A 122 -9.34 -12.39 2.25
C HIS A 122 -8.89 -13.83 1.93
N TYR A 123 -9.08 -14.75 2.86
CA TYR A 123 -8.72 -16.17 2.67
C TYR A 123 -9.51 -16.84 1.53
N PRO A 124 -10.86 -16.82 1.50
CA PRO A 124 -11.59 -17.51 0.44
C PRO A 124 -11.30 -16.94 -0.95
N VAL A 125 -11.11 -15.62 -1.07
CA VAL A 125 -10.77 -14.99 -2.35
C VAL A 125 -9.35 -15.36 -2.80
N ALA A 126 -8.37 -15.32 -1.90
CA ALA A 126 -7.00 -15.70 -2.22
C ALA A 126 -6.89 -17.19 -2.58
N LYS A 127 -7.60 -18.06 -1.86
CA LYS A 127 -7.67 -19.49 -2.20
C LYS A 127 -8.26 -19.71 -3.59
N ALA A 128 -9.39 -19.06 -3.89
CA ALA A 128 -10.00 -19.15 -5.22
C ALA A 128 -9.06 -18.64 -6.32
N ALA A 129 -8.29 -17.58 -6.08
CA ALA A 129 -7.33 -17.05 -7.04
C ALA A 129 -6.12 -17.97 -7.29
N LEU A 130 -5.72 -18.76 -6.30
CA LEU A 130 -4.64 -19.74 -6.44
C LEU A 130 -5.10 -21.05 -7.11
N GLU A 131 -6.40 -21.36 -7.03
CA GLU A 131 -7.01 -22.54 -7.62
C GLU A 131 -7.49 -22.33 -9.07
N ALA A 132 -7.56 -21.07 -9.53
CA ALA A 132 -7.95 -20.68 -10.88
C ALA A 132 -6.78 -20.79 -11.88
#